data_AF-V7EQC0-F1
#
_entry.id   AF-V7EQC0-F1
#
_cell.length_a   1.000
_cell.length_b   1.000
_cell.length_c   1.000
_cell.angle_alpha   90.00
_cell.angle_beta   90.00
_cell.angle_gamma   90.00
#
_symmetry.space_group_name_H-M   'P 1'
#
loop_
_entity.id
_entity.type
_entity.pdbx_description
1 polymer ?
#
loop_
_entity_poly.entity_id
_entity_poly.type
_entity_poly.pdbx_seq_one_letter_code
_entity_poly.pdbx_strand_id
1 'polypeptide(L)'
;MFYAAENLLMAVLTSEGIDAGAIRRKFGSHQLDRMVDELPDMCAVRIDFEKVIDLVAYATTYRYPTPSGRIPDPPSTEEAERFFAGLKSILEKCTLHYRVDVKLDQPVAGRTAPPR
;
A
#
# COMPACT_ATOMS: atom_id res chain seq x y z
N MET A 1 -8.01 -4.91 0.20
CA MET A 1 -6.65 -4.94 0.77
C MET A 1 -5.65 -4.20 -0.12
N PHE A 2 -5.44 -4.61 -1.37
CA PHE A 2 -4.50 -3.93 -2.30
C PHE A 2 -4.63 -2.39 -2.34
N TYR A 3 -5.81 -1.86 -2.64
CA TYR A 3 -6.01 -0.39 -2.71
C TYR A 3 -5.80 0.32 -1.38
N ALA A 4 -5.99 -0.35 -0.25
CA ALA A 4 -5.65 0.21 1.05
C ALA A 4 -4.13 0.35 1.21
N ALA A 5 -3.36 -0.67 0.80
CA ALA A 5 -1.89 -0.60 0.79
C ALA A 5 -1.41 0.51 -0.14
N GLU A 6 -1.95 0.58 -1.36
CA GLU A 6 -1.59 1.60 -2.35
C GLU A 6 -1.87 3.02 -1.83
N ASN A 7 -3.05 3.25 -1.23
CA ASN A 7 -3.40 4.56 -0.69
C ASN A 7 -2.53 4.96 0.51
N LEU A 8 -2.22 4.02 1.41
CA LEU A 8 -1.31 4.27 2.53
C LEU A 8 0.10 4.60 2.03
N LEU A 9 0.59 3.87 1.04
CA LEU A 9 1.90 4.12 0.43
C LEU A 9 1.94 5.48 -0.27
N MET A 10 0.87 5.85 -0.98
CA MET A 10 0.75 7.19 -1.58
C MET A 10 0.79 8.30 -0.52
N ALA A 11 0.18 8.10 0.65
CA ALA A 11 0.26 9.08 1.74
C ALA A 11 1.71 9.22 2.26
N VAL A 12 2.45 8.11 2.36
CA VAL A 12 3.88 8.12 2.74
C VAL A 12 4.72 8.83 1.70
N LEU A 13 4.60 8.48 0.41
CA LEU A 13 5.30 9.15 -0.69
C LEU A 13 4.99 10.65 -0.72
N THR A 14 3.73 11.04 -0.50
CA THR A 14 3.32 12.44 -0.42
C THR A 14 4.01 13.16 0.73
N SER A 15 4.13 12.53 1.91
CA SER A 15 4.86 13.11 3.05
C SER A 15 6.36 13.25 2.80
N GLU A 16 6.93 12.40 1.95
CA GLU A 16 8.33 12.46 1.49
C GLU A 16 8.56 13.46 0.35
N GLY A 17 7.51 14.08 -0.19
CA GLY A 17 7.61 14.95 -1.36
C GLY A 17 7.88 14.20 -2.67
N ILE A 18 7.55 12.91 -2.73
CA ILE A 18 7.76 12.03 -3.89
C ILE A 18 6.47 11.97 -4.73
N ASP A 19 6.57 12.30 -6.01
CA ASP A 19 5.44 12.26 -6.96
C ASP A 19 5.09 10.81 -7.35
N ALA A 20 4.08 10.23 -6.68
CA ALA A 20 3.54 8.93 -7.02
C ALA A 20 3.02 8.84 -8.48
N GLY A 21 2.59 9.95 -9.06
CA GLY A 21 2.20 10.02 -10.48
C GLY A 21 3.38 9.82 -11.43
N ALA A 22 4.56 10.35 -11.10
CA ALA A 22 5.77 10.11 -11.87
C ALA A 22 6.19 8.64 -11.83
N ILE A 23 6.12 8.00 -10.66
CA ILE A 23 6.39 6.57 -10.49
C ILE A 23 5.46 5.73 -11.37
N ARG A 24 4.15 6.01 -11.33
CA ARG A 24 3.14 5.32 -12.15
C ARG A 24 3.36 5.50 -13.65
N ARG A 25 3.78 6.68 -14.10
CA ARG A 25 4.13 6.91 -15.52
C ARG A 25 5.37 6.11 -15.94
N LYS A 26 6.33 5.92 -15.03
CA LYS A 26 7.59 5.23 -15.28
C LYS A 26 7.44 3.71 -15.29
N PHE A 27 6.66 3.15 -14.37
CA PHE A 27 6.58 1.70 -14.16
C PHE A 27 5.20 1.08 -14.46
N GLY A 28 4.17 1.91 -14.66
CA GLY A 28 2.79 1.48 -14.81
C GLY A 28 1.98 1.61 -13.51
N SER A 29 0.66 1.43 -13.64
CA SER A 29 -0.25 1.43 -12.50
C SER A 29 -0.10 0.15 -11.66
N HIS A 30 -0.41 0.28 -10.37
CA HIS A 30 -0.51 -0.85 -9.44
C HIS A 30 0.80 -1.62 -9.18
N GLN A 31 1.94 -0.94 -9.23
CA GLN A 31 3.26 -1.52 -8.95
C GLN A 31 3.71 -1.14 -7.53
N LEU A 32 3.24 -1.86 -6.49
CA LEU A 32 3.60 -1.56 -5.10
C LEU A 32 5.10 -1.71 -4.85
N ASP A 33 5.72 -2.76 -5.40
CA ASP A 33 7.18 -2.99 -5.35
C ASP A 33 7.95 -1.75 -5.80
N ARG A 34 7.60 -1.20 -6.98
CA ARG A 34 8.27 -0.04 -7.55
C ARG A 34 8.02 1.25 -6.77
N MET A 35 6.86 1.35 -6.12
CA MET A 35 6.57 2.48 -5.23
C MET A 35 7.35 2.39 -3.91
N VAL A 36 7.55 1.18 -3.39
CA VAL A 36 8.34 0.94 -2.16
C VAL A 36 9.82 1.19 -2.41
N ASP A 37 10.35 0.80 -3.58
CA ASP A 37 11.75 1.05 -3.98
C ASP A 37 12.14 2.53 -3.95
N GLU A 38 11.18 3.44 -4.12
CA GLU A 38 11.41 4.88 -4.14
C GLU A 38 11.39 5.49 -2.71
N LEU A 39 11.03 4.72 -1.67
CA LEU A 39 11.08 5.20 -0.29
C LEU A 39 12.53 5.25 0.23
N PRO A 40 12.90 6.31 0.98
CA PRO A 40 14.21 6.38 1.63
C PRO A 40 14.43 5.19 2.58
N ASP A 41 15.68 4.71 2.69
CA ASP A 41 16.03 3.58 3.57
C ASP A 41 15.65 3.82 5.03
N MET A 42 15.68 5.08 5.48
CA MET A 42 15.31 5.49 6.84
C MET A 42 13.79 5.62 7.06
N CYS A 43 12.95 5.27 6.08
CA CYS A 43 11.50 5.31 6.23
C CYS A 43 11.02 4.20 7.18
N ALA A 44 10.45 4.60 8.32
CA ALA A 44 10.11 3.69 9.42
C ALA A 44 9.07 2.61 9.07
N VAL A 45 8.32 2.78 7.98
CA VAL A 45 7.25 1.87 7.53
C VAL A 45 7.63 1.07 6.27
N ARG A 46 8.82 1.29 5.69
CA ARG A 46 9.23 0.64 4.43
C ARG A 46 9.21 -0.88 4.52
N ILE A 47 9.84 -1.45 5.55
CA ILE A 47 9.90 -2.90 5.78
C ILE A 47 8.51 -3.51 5.96
N ASP A 48 7.54 -2.75 6.48
CA ASP A 48 6.17 -3.25 6.61
C ASP A 48 5.47 -3.32 5.25
N PHE A 49 5.70 -2.33 4.37
CA PHE A 49 5.20 -2.37 3.00
C PHE A 49 5.80 -3.52 2.18
N GLU A 50 7.08 -3.84 2.38
CA GLU A 50 7.75 -4.97 1.71
C GLU A 50 7.01 -6.30 1.97
N LYS A 51 6.46 -6.48 3.16
CA LYS A 51 5.69 -7.70 3.53
C LYS A 51 4.34 -7.82 2.83
N VAL A 52 3.86 -6.77 2.18
CA VAL A 52 2.55 -6.74 1.52
C VAL A 52 2.62 -6.45 0.02
N ILE A 53 3.83 -6.45 -0.58
CA ILE A 53 4.03 -6.22 -2.02
C ILE A 53 3.23 -7.21 -2.87
N ASP A 54 3.13 -8.47 -2.44
CA ASP A 54 2.40 -9.53 -3.14
C ASP A 54 0.89 -9.22 -3.32
N LEU A 55 0.36 -8.23 -2.60
CA LEU A 55 -0.98 -7.70 -2.87
C LEU A 55 -1.15 -7.17 -4.31
N VAL A 56 -0.06 -6.85 -5.03
CA VAL A 56 -0.10 -6.42 -6.44
C VAL A 56 -0.86 -7.41 -7.32
N ALA A 57 -0.73 -8.71 -7.07
CA ALA A 57 -1.47 -9.73 -7.81
C ALA A 57 -2.99 -9.51 -7.77
N TYR A 58 -3.51 -8.90 -6.69
CA TYR A 58 -4.94 -8.65 -6.50
C TYR A 58 -5.46 -7.41 -7.21
N ALA A 59 -4.56 -6.56 -7.73
CA ALA A 59 -4.97 -5.42 -8.56
C ALA A 59 -5.44 -5.88 -9.95
N THR A 60 -4.87 -6.96 -10.47
CA THR A 60 -5.02 -7.38 -11.88
C THR A 60 -5.39 -8.85 -12.04
N THR A 61 -4.64 -9.77 -11.42
CA THR A 61 -4.69 -11.23 -11.65
C THR A 61 -6.05 -11.83 -11.28
N TYR A 62 -6.56 -11.55 -10.08
CA TYR A 62 -7.81 -12.15 -9.60
C TYR A 62 -9.08 -11.49 -10.13
N ARG A 63 -8.96 -10.40 -10.91
CA ARG A 63 -10.12 -9.62 -11.39
C ARG A 63 -10.55 -9.98 -12.80
N TYR A 64 -9.67 -10.59 -13.59
CA TYR A 64 -9.91 -10.89 -14.99
C TYR A 64 -9.64 -12.37 -15.28
N PRO A 65 -10.36 -12.97 -16.24
CA PRO A 65 -10.02 -14.30 -16.73
C PRO A 65 -8.59 -14.31 -17.27
N THR A 66 -7.91 -15.43 -17.06
CA THR A 66 -6.67 -15.75 -17.76
C THR A 66 -6.90 -15.79 -19.28
N PRO A 67 -5.85 -15.76 -20.12
CA PRO A 67 -5.99 -15.91 -21.57
C PRO A 67 -6.74 -17.18 -22.00
N SER A 68 -6.70 -18.24 -21.18
CA SER A 68 -7.45 -19.48 -21.36
C SER A 68 -8.89 -19.46 -20.79
N GLY A 69 -9.38 -18.31 -20.30
CA GLY A 69 -10.73 -18.13 -19.78
C GLY A 69 -10.96 -18.59 -18.34
N ARG A 70 -9.94 -19.14 -17.67
CA ARG A 70 -10.03 -19.55 -16.26
C ARG A 70 -9.88 -18.35 -15.33
N ILE A 71 -10.73 -18.26 -14.30
CA ILE A 71 -10.54 -17.32 -13.18
C ILE A 71 -9.57 -17.97 -12.19
N PRO A 72 -8.50 -17.27 -11.75
CA PRO A 72 -7.59 -17.80 -10.75
C PRO A 72 -8.30 -18.10 -9.42
N ASP A 73 -7.87 -19.15 -8.73
CA ASP A 73 -8.45 -19.56 -7.45
C ASP A 73 -8.22 -18.45 -6.40
N PRO A 74 -9.15 -18.21 -5.47
CA PRO A 74 -8.94 -17.23 -4.41
C PRO A 74 -7.73 -17.62 -3.53
N PRO A 75 -7.11 -16.66 -2.83
CA PRO A 75 -6.02 -16.98 -1.92
C PRO A 75 -6.47 -17.82 -0.74
N SER A 76 -5.51 -18.46 -0.08
CA SER A 76 -5.81 -19.17 1.17
C SER A 76 -6.21 -18.21 2.28
N THR A 77 -6.93 -18.73 3.28
CA THR A 77 -7.31 -17.95 4.46
C THR A 77 -6.07 -17.43 5.19
N GLU A 78 -5.04 -18.26 5.33
CA GLU A 78 -3.77 -17.90 5.99
C GLU A 78 -3.06 -16.75 5.26
N GLU A 79 -3.07 -16.77 3.92
CA GLU A 79 -2.51 -15.69 3.11
C GLU A 79 -3.30 -14.39 3.29
N ALA A 80 -4.64 -14.47 3.26
CA ALA A 80 -5.50 -13.31 3.47
C ALA A 80 -5.32 -12.70 4.87
N GLU A 81 -5.24 -13.53 5.91
CA GLU A 81 -5.00 -13.11 7.29
C GLU A 81 -3.63 -12.44 7.46
N ARG A 82 -2.59 -12.99 6.83
CA ARG A 82 -1.25 -12.40 6.83
C ARG A 82 -1.25 -11.00 6.23
N PHE A 83 -1.88 -10.80 5.07
CA PHE A 83 -1.98 -9.48 4.46
C PHE A 83 -2.82 -8.51 5.28
N PHE A 84 -3.93 -9.00 5.85
CA PHE A 84 -4.79 -8.19 6.71
C PHE A 84 -4.03 -7.68 7.94
N ALA A 85 -3.29 -8.57 8.62
CA ALA A 85 -2.46 -8.21 9.77
C ALA A 85 -1.36 -7.21 9.40
N GLY A 86 -0.67 -7.42 8.27
CA GLY A 86 0.34 -6.49 7.77
C GLY A 86 -0.23 -5.10 7.49
N LEU A 87 -1.36 -5.04 6.77
CA LEU A 87 -2.06 -3.79 6.47
C LEU A 87 -2.55 -3.07 7.72
N LYS A 88 -3.08 -3.81 8.70
CA LYS A 88 -3.52 -3.24 9.98
C LYS A 88 -2.35 -2.58 10.71
N SER A 89 -1.19 -3.24 10.74
CA SER A 89 0.02 -2.68 11.36
C SER A 89 0.50 -1.40 10.65
N ILE A 90 0.50 -1.38 9.31
CA ILE A 90 0.84 -0.19 8.54
C ILE A 90 -0.15 0.95 8.83
N LEU A 91 -1.45 0.65 8.80
CA LEU A 91 -2.50 1.63 9.10
C LEU A 91 -2.31 2.24 10.48
N GLU A 92 -2.10 1.42 11.53
CA GLU A 92 -1.88 1.89 12.89
C GLU A 92 -0.63 2.78 13.01
N LYS A 93 0.46 2.42 12.35
CA LYS A 93 1.68 3.23 12.31
C LYS A 93 1.44 4.57 11.61
N CYS A 94 0.77 4.56 10.46
CA CYS A 94 0.45 5.76 9.70
C CYS A 94 -0.52 6.68 10.47
N THR A 95 -1.58 6.16 11.07
CA THR A 95 -2.57 6.97 11.81
C THR A 95 -1.95 7.60 13.04
N LEU A 96 -1.12 6.84 13.78
CA LEU A 96 -0.37 7.36 14.92
C LEU A 96 0.61 8.46 14.49
N HIS A 97 1.40 8.21 13.45
CA HIS A 97 2.41 9.14 12.97
C HIS A 97 1.80 10.43 12.42
N TYR A 98 0.83 10.33 11.50
CA TYR A 98 0.18 11.48 10.89
C TYR A 98 -0.87 12.14 11.80
N ARG A 99 -1.15 11.54 12.97
CA ARG A 99 -2.17 12.01 13.93
C ARG A 99 -3.53 12.17 13.26
N VAL A 100 -3.94 11.14 12.53
CA VAL A 100 -5.20 11.11 11.79
C VAL A 100 -6.19 10.22 12.53
N ASP A 101 -7.37 10.75 12.83
CA ASP A 101 -8.51 9.94 13.25
C ASP A 101 -9.33 9.51 12.03
N VAL A 102 -9.13 8.26 11.60
CA VAL A 102 -9.80 7.66 10.45
C VAL A 102 -11.28 7.35 10.67
N LYS A 103 -11.83 7.61 11.87
CA LYS A 103 -13.25 7.43 12.17
C LYS A 103 -14.10 8.67 11.84
N LEU A 104 -13.46 9.80 11.56
CA LEU A 104 -14.14 11.03 11.15
C LEU A 104 -14.58 10.94 9.68
N ASP A 105 -15.67 11.62 9.33
CA ASP A 105 -16.15 11.68 7.94
C ASP A 105 -15.14 12.37 7.01
N GLN A 106 -14.41 13.36 7.54
CA GLN A 106 -13.37 14.12 6.82
C GLN A 106 -12.11 14.20 7.70
N PRO A 107 -11.32 13.13 7.73
CA PRO A 107 -10.12 13.07 8.55
C PRO A 107 -9.06 14.05 8.04
N VAL A 108 -8.44 14.80 8.95
CA VAL A 108 -7.34 15.74 8.65
C VAL A 108 -6.09 15.29 9.39
N ALA A 109 -4.95 15.32 8.69
CA ALA A 109 -3.67 14.99 9.30
C ALA A 109 -3.16 16.10 10.22
N GLY A 110 -2.89 15.77 11.49
CA GLY A 110 -2.24 16.67 12.44
C GLY A 110 -0.72 16.75 12.28
N ARG A 111 -0.11 15.87 11.47
CA ARG A 111 1.30 15.90 11.07
C ARG A 111 1.41 15.44 9.61
N THR A 112 2.26 16.09 8.83
CA THR A 112 2.54 15.75 7.42
C THR A 112 4.00 15.42 7.15
N ALA A 113 4.88 15.54 8.15
CA ALA A 113 6.29 15.19 8.01
C ALA A 113 6.46 13.68 7.75
N PRO A 114 7.54 13.24 7.07
CA PRO A 114 7.75 11.83 6.77
C PRO A 114 7.95 10.96 8.03
N PRO A 115 7.59 9.66 7.96
CA PRO A 115 7.85 8.68 9.01
C PRO A 115 9.33 8.28 9.02
N ARG A 116 10.04 8.74 10.05
CA ARG A 116 11.45 8.44 10.35
C ARG A 116 11.55 7.67 11.66
#